data_AF-A0A6G0MQV6-F1
#
_entry.id   AF-A0A6G0MQV6-F1
#
_cell.length_a   1.000
_cell.length_b   1.000
_cell.length_c   1.000
_cell.angle_alpha   90.00
_cell.angle_beta   90.00
_cell.angle_gamma   90.00
#
_symmetry.space_group_name_H-M   'P 1'
#
loop_
_entity.id
_entity.type
_entity.pdbx_description
1 polymer ?
#
loop_
_entity_poly.entity_id
_entity_poly.type
_entity_poly.pdbx_seq_one_letter_code
_entity_poly.pdbx_strand_id
1 'polypeptide(L)'
;MPSDALVDAGAVVTESVAEETTKVLGGLPTSVAPALNVIHRSITCTAINKGCSYTPALGDLFTHKSSWGAAGLEEYDVKDYVFWRYAVDTENWHPWSDSAALTFTNTQTTVYVEAWTRCGRAYRDTFTVVLHPHSPHNACTAFRQMWAENSPTPRTNDNSHMCAYPGSDFVMMTFAYDSEADSIHDADTVKVKYTDVKCYVTLAEGGPGNLAKVTEAELPLTWPSTASGRIQISKQLALELVHDPTTAETTDVKVRCDFTFKYFGSEETDNEPCAYPFTIKDCDAPELETTSPAVCELGSPTGVPGPFEACSGNIFTTVNGASQLLTERKPVNDECCESSTALSCVSLTESASDSGVKRCEPSTPGPLPGQMMAMELRVDDEDVGETKLATSASPSAVELLAATALVAIAALFVVKQRVTGAERLARETDDVYVTLLD
;
A
#
# COMPACT_ATOMS: atom_id res chain seq x y z
N MET A 1 62.75 3.75 4.92
CA MET A 1 63.73 3.33 5.95
C MET A 1 63.18 2.07 6.59
N PRO A 2 64.00 1.03 6.83
CA PRO A 2 63.52 -0.14 7.58
C PRO A 2 63.09 0.35 8.97
N SER A 3 61.93 -0.09 9.45
CA SER A 3 61.48 0.23 10.81
C SER A 3 62.46 -0.41 11.79
N ASP A 4 62.93 0.34 12.80
CA ASP A 4 63.71 -0.18 13.94
C ASP A 4 62.87 -1.09 14.86
N ALA A 5 61.71 -1.58 14.39
CA ALA A 5 60.79 -2.38 15.17
C ALA A 5 61.17 -3.88 15.05
N LEU A 6 61.27 -4.56 16.19
CA LEU A 6 61.57 -6.00 16.25
C LEU A 6 60.51 -6.83 15.49
N VAL A 7 59.26 -6.38 15.53
CA VAL A 7 58.09 -7.04 14.93
C VAL A 7 57.30 -6.00 14.14
N ASP A 8 56.91 -6.35 12.93
CA ASP A 8 55.84 -5.67 12.19
C ASP A 8 54.52 -6.41 12.42
N ALA A 9 53.54 -5.73 12.99
CA ALA A 9 52.22 -6.26 13.26
C ALA A 9 51.13 -5.32 12.73
N GLY A 10 50.03 -5.90 12.24
CA GLY A 10 48.90 -5.11 11.76
C GLY A 10 47.62 -5.93 11.71
N ALA A 11 46.49 -5.27 11.92
CA ALA A 11 45.16 -5.81 11.71
C ALA A 11 44.41 -4.95 10.69
N VAL A 12 43.56 -5.59 9.89
CA VAL A 12 42.70 -4.93 8.91
C VAL A 12 41.34 -5.60 8.91
N VAL A 13 40.32 -4.84 8.50
CA VAL A 13 38.99 -5.39 8.21
C VAL A 13 39.12 -6.39 7.05
N THR A 14 38.43 -7.53 7.11
CA THR A 14 38.44 -8.51 6.02
C THR A 14 37.82 -7.94 4.74
N GLU A 15 38.22 -8.46 3.58
CA GLU A 15 37.70 -7.99 2.28
C GLU A 15 36.18 -8.13 2.17
N SER A 16 35.63 -9.27 2.62
CA SER A 16 34.18 -9.51 2.63
C SER A 16 33.41 -8.51 3.51
N VAL A 17 33.98 -8.09 4.64
CA VAL A 17 33.38 -7.06 5.50
C VAL A 17 33.47 -5.68 4.86
N ALA A 18 34.57 -5.37 4.17
CA ALA A 18 34.73 -4.10 3.46
C ALA A 18 33.77 -3.98 2.26
N GLU A 19 33.57 -5.06 1.51
CA GLU A 19 32.59 -5.13 0.41
C GLU A 19 31.16 -4.90 0.92
N GLU A 20 30.76 -5.62 1.95
CA GLU A 20 29.42 -5.46 2.54
C GLU A 20 29.25 -4.09 3.23
N THR A 21 30.30 -3.52 3.82
CA THR A 21 30.29 -2.13 4.31
C THR A 21 29.96 -1.16 3.19
N THR A 22 30.60 -1.31 2.03
CA THR A 22 30.34 -0.47 0.85
C THR A 22 28.90 -0.62 0.36
N LYS A 23 28.37 -1.84 0.36
CA LYS A 23 26.99 -2.14 0.00
C LYS A 23 25.98 -1.50 0.96
N VAL A 24 26.19 -1.61 2.28
CA VAL A 24 25.33 -1.00 3.30
C VAL A 24 25.33 0.53 3.18
N LEU A 25 26.50 1.15 3.02
CA LEU A 25 26.60 2.60 2.81
C LEU A 25 25.90 3.06 1.52
N GLY A 26 25.92 2.26 0.46
CA GLY A 26 25.16 2.52 -0.77
C GLY A 26 23.64 2.40 -0.61
N GLY A 27 23.16 1.75 0.45
CA GLY A 27 21.74 1.64 0.81
C GLY A 27 21.22 2.77 1.69
N LEU A 28 22.08 3.65 2.19
CA LEU A 28 21.69 4.78 3.03
C LEU A 28 21.17 5.95 2.17
N PRO A 29 20.28 6.80 2.72
CA PRO A 29 19.76 7.97 2.00
C PRO A 29 20.83 8.99 1.62
N THR A 30 21.87 9.09 2.44
CA THR A 30 23.01 9.98 2.20
C THR A 30 24.23 9.14 1.88
N SER A 31 24.93 9.50 0.80
CA SER A 31 26.18 8.83 0.45
C SER A 31 27.26 9.12 1.49
N VAL A 32 27.79 8.06 2.10
CA VAL A 32 28.91 8.12 3.03
C VAL A 32 30.06 7.35 2.41
N ALA A 33 31.26 7.96 2.39
CA ALA A 33 32.46 7.27 1.90
C ALA A 33 32.93 6.24 2.95
N PRO A 34 33.32 5.02 2.53
CA PRO A 34 33.80 4.00 3.45
C PRO A 34 35.14 4.44 4.09
N ALA A 35 35.28 4.16 5.38
CA ALA A 35 36.54 4.33 6.11
C ALA A 35 37.13 2.94 6.44
N LEU A 36 38.45 2.80 6.32
CA LEU A 36 39.14 1.50 6.44
C LEU A 36 38.97 0.83 7.82
N ASN A 37 38.70 1.60 8.87
CA ASN A 37 38.52 1.13 10.24
C ASN A 37 37.07 1.23 10.73
N VAL A 38 36.10 1.47 9.84
CA VAL A 38 34.69 1.54 10.19
C VAL A 38 33.92 0.47 9.40
N ILE A 39 33.26 -0.41 10.13
CA ILE A 39 32.46 -1.51 9.62
C ILE A 39 30.99 -1.10 9.70
N HIS A 40 30.29 -1.07 8.57
CA HIS A 40 28.85 -0.78 8.53
C HIS A 40 28.07 -2.07 8.26
N ARG A 41 27.04 -2.34 9.06
CA ARG A 41 26.21 -3.55 8.94
C ARG A 41 24.74 -3.24 9.00
N SER A 42 23.96 -3.76 8.06
CA SER A 42 22.51 -3.82 8.21
C SER A 42 22.12 -4.98 9.15
N ILE A 43 21.06 -4.77 9.93
CA ILE A 43 20.49 -5.79 10.83
C ILE A 43 18.99 -5.91 10.53
N THR A 44 18.42 -7.12 10.56
CA THR A 44 17.05 -7.43 10.13
C THR A 44 15.99 -7.00 11.15
N CYS A 45 15.95 -5.71 11.48
CA CYS A 45 14.95 -5.17 12.39
C CYS A 45 14.80 -3.65 12.25
N THR A 46 13.73 -3.11 12.82
CA THR A 46 13.39 -1.68 12.74
C THR A 46 13.89 -0.85 13.91
N ALA A 47 14.38 -1.47 15.00
CA ALA A 47 14.93 -0.75 16.15
C ALA A 47 15.87 -1.62 17.00
N ILE A 48 17.06 -1.11 17.30
CA ILE A 48 18.12 -1.83 18.02
C ILE A 48 17.70 -2.30 19.43
N ASN A 49 16.85 -1.55 20.12
CA ASN A 49 16.37 -1.88 21.48
C ASN A 49 15.34 -3.02 21.52
N LYS A 50 14.93 -3.59 20.38
CA LYS A 50 13.98 -4.71 20.30
C LYS A 50 14.64 -6.08 20.10
N GLY A 51 15.86 -6.25 20.61
CA GLY A 51 16.58 -7.54 20.59
C GLY A 51 17.41 -7.78 19.33
N CYS A 52 17.74 -6.73 18.58
CA CYS A 52 18.58 -6.87 17.40
C CYS A 52 20.05 -6.92 17.79
N SER A 53 20.76 -7.89 17.23
CA SER A 53 22.19 -7.99 17.42
C SER A 53 22.86 -8.46 16.14
N TYR A 54 24.13 -8.08 16.01
CA TYR A 54 25.02 -8.66 15.02
C TYR A 54 26.07 -9.47 15.78
N THR A 55 26.15 -10.78 15.52
CA THR A 55 27.07 -11.68 16.24
C THR A 55 28.00 -12.43 15.28
N PRO A 56 29.01 -11.77 14.69
CA PRO A 56 30.05 -12.42 13.90
C PRO A 56 31.11 -13.10 14.77
N ALA A 57 31.92 -13.97 14.16
CA ALA A 57 33.19 -14.37 14.74
C ALA A 57 34.26 -13.28 14.53
N LEU A 58 35.23 -13.15 15.44
CA LEU A 58 36.29 -12.16 15.37
C LEU A 58 37.11 -12.26 14.07
N GLY A 59 37.40 -13.50 13.63
CA GLY A 59 38.12 -13.77 12.39
C GLY A 59 37.32 -13.46 11.12
N ASP A 60 35.98 -13.38 11.22
CA ASP A 60 35.16 -12.91 10.10
C ASP A 60 35.31 -11.40 9.89
N LEU A 61 35.52 -10.65 10.99
CA LEU A 61 35.65 -9.19 10.97
C LEU A 61 37.03 -8.72 10.57
N PHE A 62 38.07 -9.38 11.09
CA PHE A 62 39.43 -8.88 11.03
C PHE A 62 40.43 -9.95 10.62
N THR A 63 41.35 -9.57 9.75
CA THR A 63 42.59 -10.33 9.50
C THR A 63 43.72 -9.65 10.26
N HIS A 64 44.51 -10.43 10.98
CA HIS A 64 45.74 -9.94 11.62
C HIS A 64 46.98 -10.61 11.03
N LYS A 65 48.11 -9.90 11.04
CA LYS A 65 49.39 -10.42 10.56
C LYS A 65 50.52 -9.99 11.48
N SER A 66 51.53 -10.84 11.61
CA SER A 66 52.76 -10.57 12.33
C SER A 66 53.93 -11.10 11.51
N SER A 67 55.02 -10.33 11.46
CA SER A 67 56.28 -10.72 10.83
C SER A 67 57.46 -10.11 11.58
N TRP A 68 58.64 -10.71 11.47
CA TRP A 68 59.86 -10.10 11.98
C TRP A 68 60.21 -8.87 11.15
N GLY A 69 60.47 -7.73 11.82
CA GLY A 69 60.98 -6.52 11.18
C GLY A 69 62.51 -6.54 11.05
N ALA A 70 63.18 -7.38 11.83
CA ALA A 70 64.62 -7.59 11.81
C ALA A 70 65.01 -8.87 11.05
N ALA A 71 66.11 -8.80 10.29
CA ALA A 71 66.69 -9.96 9.61
C ALA A 71 67.38 -10.93 10.59
N GLY A 72 67.44 -12.22 10.25
CA GLY A 72 68.14 -13.25 11.03
C GLY A 72 67.26 -13.93 12.10
N LEU A 73 65.95 -13.69 12.08
CA LEU A 73 64.97 -14.31 12.98
C LEU A 73 64.04 -15.29 12.24
N GLU A 74 64.35 -15.63 10.98
CA GLU A 74 63.49 -16.43 10.12
C GLU A 74 63.31 -17.88 10.61
N GLU A 75 64.22 -18.37 11.46
CA GLU A 75 64.12 -19.69 12.08
C GLU A 75 63.11 -19.76 13.25
N TYR A 76 62.66 -18.62 13.76
CA TYR A 76 61.68 -18.54 14.85
C TYR A 76 60.30 -18.19 14.30
N ASP A 77 59.26 -18.93 14.69
CA ASP A 77 57.89 -18.54 14.37
C ASP A 77 57.50 -17.30 15.17
N VAL A 78 57.24 -16.19 14.47
CA VAL A 78 56.81 -14.92 15.06
C VAL A 78 55.55 -15.08 15.92
N LYS A 79 54.69 -16.07 15.64
CA LYS A 79 53.47 -16.36 16.41
C LYS A 79 53.76 -16.80 17.84
N ASP A 80 54.94 -17.36 18.12
CA ASP A 80 55.34 -17.74 19.47
C ASP A 80 55.73 -16.52 20.34
N TYR A 81 55.93 -15.37 19.71
CA TYR A 81 56.44 -14.15 20.35
C TYR A 81 55.47 -12.97 20.30
N VAL A 82 54.45 -13.03 19.44
CA VAL A 82 53.44 -11.99 19.26
C VAL A 82 52.07 -12.50 19.70
N PHE A 83 51.54 -11.89 20.75
CA PHE A 83 50.26 -12.23 21.34
C PHE A 83 49.23 -11.16 20.99
N TRP A 84 48.15 -11.59 20.35
CA TRP A 84 47.04 -10.72 19.97
C TRP A 84 45.96 -10.72 21.04
N ARG A 85 45.33 -9.56 21.23
CA ARG A 85 44.19 -9.38 22.12
C ARG A 85 43.21 -8.35 21.57
N TYR A 86 41.97 -8.44 22.01
CA TYR A 86 40.93 -7.50 21.65
C TYR A 86 40.11 -7.09 22.88
N ALA A 87 39.40 -5.98 22.77
CA ALA A 87 38.41 -5.55 23.75
C ALA A 87 37.26 -4.82 23.04
N VAL A 88 36.06 -4.85 23.62
CA VAL A 88 34.84 -4.27 23.03
C VAL A 88 34.25 -3.24 23.99
N ASP A 89 34.10 -2.00 23.52
CA ASP A 89 33.66 -0.75 24.19
C ASP A 89 34.43 -0.33 25.45
N THR A 90 35.00 -1.30 26.16
CA THR A 90 35.73 -1.18 27.41
C THR A 90 37.13 -1.75 27.22
N GLU A 91 38.07 -1.44 28.10
CA GLU A 91 39.41 -2.05 28.09
C GLU A 91 39.44 -3.42 28.81
N ASN A 92 38.33 -4.17 28.76
CA ASN A 92 38.26 -5.55 29.22
C ASN A 92 38.86 -6.47 28.15
N TRP A 93 40.16 -6.74 28.28
CA TRP A 93 40.93 -7.45 27.27
C TRP A 93 40.69 -8.96 27.27
N HIS A 94 40.52 -9.51 26.08
CA HIS A 94 40.41 -10.94 25.79
C HIS A 94 41.54 -11.39 24.87
N PRO A 95 42.11 -12.60 25.04
CA PRO A 95 43.05 -13.16 24.08
C PRO A 95 42.36 -13.33 22.72
N TRP A 96 43.09 -13.06 21.64
CA TRP A 96 42.55 -13.22 20.29
C TRP A 96 42.22 -14.67 19.99
N SER A 97 41.05 -14.90 19.41
CA SER A 97 40.62 -16.17 18.86
C SER A 97 39.70 -15.90 17.68
N ASP A 98 40.02 -16.45 16.51
CA ASP A 98 39.24 -16.21 15.29
C ASP A 98 37.78 -16.67 15.44
N SER A 99 37.51 -17.66 16.29
CA SER A 99 36.17 -18.18 16.57
C SER A 99 35.45 -17.47 17.72
N ALA A 100 36.05 -16.44 18.33
CA ALA A 100 35.40 -15.68 19.40
C ALA A 100 34.19 -14.93 18.84
N ALA A 101 33.00 -15.22 19.36
CA ALA A 101 31.77 -14.52 18.98
C ALA A 101 31.74 -13.12 19.61
N LEU A 102 31.49 -12.10 18.80
CA LEU A 102 31.34 -10.71 19.24
C LEU A 102 29.90 -10.27 19.04
N THR A 103 29.16 -9.97 20.10
CA THR A 103 27.77 -9.52 19.98
C THR A 103 27.68 -7.99 20.07
N PHE A 104 27.25 -7.37 18.98
CA PHE A 104 27.01 -5.92 18.90
C PHE A 104 25.52 -5.62 19.05
N THR A 105 25.16 -4.80 20.03
CA THR A 105 23.77 -4.40 20.33
C THR A 105 23.57 -2.89 20.40
N ASN A 106 24.61 -2.10 20.13
CA ASN A 106 24.54 -0.64 20.12
C ASN A 106 24.62 -0.14 18.67
N THR A 107 24.10 1.07 18.40
CA THR A 107 24.24 1.73 17.09
C THR A 107 25.69 1.84 16.65
N GLN A 108 26.57 2.10 17.61
CA GLN A 108 28.00 2.18 17.41
C GLN A 108 28.71 1.45 18.54
N THR A 109 29.67 0.60 18.19
CA THR A 109 30.52 -0.14 19.14
C THR A 109 31.98 0.03 18.74
N THR A 110 32.86 0.20 19.73
CA THR A 110 34.30 0.31 19.50
C THR A 110 35.00 -1.02 19.76
N VAL A 111 35.81 -1.49 18.83
CA VAL A 111 36.65 -2.68 18.98
C VAL A 111 38.12 -2.26 19.02
N TYR A 112 38.77 -2.51 20.15
CA TYR A 112 40.19 -2.27 20.33
C TYR A 112 40.96 -3.54 19.97
N VAL A 113 42.02 -3.39 19.16
CA VAL A 113 42.91 -4.50 18.79
C VAL A 113 44.34 -4.15 19.12
N GLU A 114 45.05 -5.06 19.78
CA GLU A 114 46.46 -4.91 20.11
C GLU A 114 47.26 -6.18 19.86
N ALA A 115 48.53 -6.00 19.51
CA ALA A 115 49.53 -7.04 19.50
C ALA A 115 50.66 -6.70 20.47
N TRP A 116 51.09 -7.68 21.25
CA TRP A 116 52.12 -7.54 22.28
C TRP A 116 53.24 -8.55 22.11
N THR A 117 54.44 -8.11 22.44
CA THR A 117 55.60 -8.97 22.67
C THR A 117 55.99 -8.90 24.15
N ARG A 118 56.93 -9.75 24.57
CA ARG A 118 57.52 -9.64 25.92
C ARG A 118 58.22 -8.29 26.17
N CYS A 119 58.59 -7.58 25.11
CA CYS A 119 59.30 -6.30 25.17
C CYS A 119 58.33 -5.09 25.19
N GLY A 120 57.04 -5.31 24.96
CA GLY A 120 56.03 -4.25 24.90
C GLY A 120 55.08 -4.37 23.72
N ARG A 121 54.25 -3.35 23.52
CA ARG A 121 53.21 -3.30 22.49
C ARG A 121 53.81 -3.11 21.10
N ALA A 122 53.48 -4.02 20.19
CA ALA A 122 53.92 -3.98 18.79
C ALA A 122 52.88 -3.32 17.86
N TYR A 123 51.60 -3.40 18.21
CA TYR A 123 50.52 -2.81 17.42
C TYR A 123 49.36 -2.37 18.32
N ARG A 124 48.69 -1.29 17.93
CA ARG A 124 47.43 -0.82 18.51
C ARG A 124 46.62 -0.15 17.42
N ASP A 125 45.35 -0.51 17.33
CA ASP A 125 44.39 0.19 16.50
C ASP A 125 42.98 0.09 17.08
N THR A 126 42.07 0.87 16.51
CA THR A 126 40.68 0.94 16.94
C THR A 126 39.76 0.91 15.72
N PHE A 127 38.83 -0.02 15.76
CA PHE A 127 37.81 -0.22 14.75
C PHE A 127 36.45 0.16 15.32
N THR A 128 35.57 0.68 14.46
CA THR A 128 34.20 1.02 14.82
C THR A 128 33.24 0.10 14.08
N VAL A 129 32.28 -0.48 14.77
CA VAL A 129 31.16 -1.20 14.16
C VAL A 129 29.91 -0.34 14.29
N VAL A 130 29.29 -0.01 13.16
CA VAL A 130 28.06 0.77 13.07
C VAL A 130 26.93 -0.14 12.57
N LEU A 131 25.85 -0.21 13.34
CA LEU A 131 24.67 -0.99 13.00
C LEU A 131 23.58 -0.09 12.42
N HIS A 132 23.06 -0.47 11.25
CA HIS A 132 22.00 0.20 10.52
C HIS A 132 20.73 -0.66 10.55
N PRO A 133 19.74 -0.33 11.39
CA PRO A 133 18.44 -0.97 11.32
C PRO A 133 17.72 -0.60 10.02
N HIS A 134 16.71 -1.37 9.66
CA HIS A 134 15.82 -1.01 8.56
C HIS A 134 14.88 0.11 8.96
N SER A 135 14.55 1.00 8.02
CA SER A 135 13.53 2.02 8.24
C SER A 135 12.22 1.36 8.69
N PRO A 136 11.44 1.99 9.58
CA PRO A 136 10.09 1.54 9.88
C PRO A 136 9.29 1.37 8.59
N HIS A 137 8.70 0.21 8.42
CA HIS A 137 7.70 -0.06 7.39
C HIS A 137 6.38 -0.27 8.12
N ASN A 138 5.31 0.28 7.57
CA ASN A 138 4.00 0.27 8.21
C ASN A 138 2.91 0.33 7.15
N ALA A 139 2.99 -0.58 6.19
CA ALA A 139 1.99 -0.68 5.12
C ALA A 139 0.59 -0.76 5.72
N CYS A 140 0.44 -1.43 6.87
CA CYS A 140 -0.83 -1.56 7.57
C CYS A 140 -1.39 -0.24 8.11
N THR A 141 -0.57 0.71 8.55
CA THR A 141 -1.07 2.01 9.03
C THR A 141 -1.64 2.85 7.90
N ALA A 142 -1.03 2.80 6.71
CA ALA A 142 -1.53 3.46 5.51
C ALA A 142 -2.59 2.64 4.76
N PHE A 143 -2.81 1.37 5.11
CA PHE A 143 -3.58 0.42 4.31
C PHE A 143 -4.99 0.91 3.98
N ARG A 144 -5.70 1.51 4.95
CA ARG A 144 -7.04 2.07 4.71
C ARG A 144 -7.04 3.14 3.62
N GLN A 145 -6.00 3.96 3.54
CA GLN A 145 -5.88 5.06 2.57
C GLN A 145 -5.54 4.56 1.15
N MET A 146 -5.08 3.31 1.04
CA MET A 146 -4.88 2.64 -0.25
C MET A 146 -6.21 2.27 -0.91
N TRP A 147 -7.33 2.31 -0.17
CA TRP A 147 -8.66 1.97 -0.69
C TRP A 147 -9.52 3.23 -0.78
N ALA A 148 -9.89 3.59 -2.00
CA ALA A 148 -10.81 4.68 -2.27
C ALA A 148 -12.15 4.12 -2.76
N GLU A 149 -13.25 4.60 -2.20
CA GLU A 149 -14.58 4.44 -2.79
C GLU A 149 -14.70 5.40 -3.98
N ASN A 150 -15.12 4.88 -5.13
CA ASN A 150 -15.33 5.66 -6.35
C ASN A 150 -16.82 5.89 -6.64
N SER A 151 -17.73 5.29 -5.86
CA SER A 151 -19.15 5.59 -5.95
C SER A 151 -19.38 7.11 -5.74
N PRO A 152 -20.22 7.77 -6.55
CA PRO A 152 -20.53 9.18 -6.38
C PRO A 152 -20.98 9.55 -4.94
N THR A 153 -20.51 10.70 -4.43
CA THR A 153 -20.66 11.18 -3.04
C THR A 153 -22.12 11.42 -2.58
N PRO A 154 -22.39 11.43 -1.26
CA PRO A 154 -23.19 10.42 -0.56
C PRO A 154 -24.71 10.69 -0.58
N ARG A 155 -25.50 9.61 -0.58
CA ARG A 155 -26.97 9.66 -0.45
C ARG A 155 -27.48 9.45 0.98
N THR A 156 -26.63 9.28 2.00
CA THR A 156 -27.09 9.16 3.40
C THR A 156 -26.22 9.91 4.41
N ASN A 157 -26.85 10.35 5.52
CA ASN A 157 -26.19 10.92 6.70
C ASN A 157 -25.50 9.84 7.57
N ASP A 158 -25.45 8.61 7.07
CA ASP A 158 -24.99 7.44 7.79
C ASP A 158 -23.55 7.11 7.35
N ASN A 159 -22.59 7.72 8.04
CA ASN A 159 -21.16 7.52 7.79
C ASN A 159 -20.67 6.11 8.14
N SER A 160 -21.54 5.18 8.53
CA SER A 160 -21.16 3.82 8.95
C SER A 160 -21.08 2.81 7.80
N HIS A 161 -21.64 3.12 6.63
CA HIS A 161 -21.67 2.23 5.47
C HIS A 161 -21.28 2.95 4.17
N MET A 162 -20.63 2.24 3.25
CA MET A 162 -20.44 2.72 1.88
C MET A 162 -21.68 2.42 1.03
N CYS A 163 -21.97 3.29 0.08
CA CYS A 163 -23.19 3.20 -0.72
C CYS A 163 -22.92 2.52 -2.06
N ALA A 164 -23.81 1.61 -2.44
CA ALA A 164 -23.85 1.08 -3.80
C ALA A 164 -23.92 2.23 -4.83
N TYR A 165 -23.37 1.97 -6.00
CA TYR A 165 -23.43 2.89 -7.11
C TYR A 165 -24.92 3.17 -7.44
N PRO A 166 -25.34 4.42 -7.73
CA PRO A 166 -26.75 4.76 -7.79
C PRO A 166 -27.57 3.89 -8.76
N GLY A 167 -28.62 3.24 -8.26
CA GLY A 167 -29.49 2.32 -9.00
C GLY A 167 -28.88 0.94 -9.29
N SER A 168 -27.77 0.60 -8.62
CA SER A 168 -27.03 -0.65 -8.81
C SER A 168 -26.88 -1.42 -7.52
N ASP A 169 -26.46 -2.67 -7.66
CA ASP A 169 -26.20 -3.61 -6.59
C ASP A 169 -24.71 -3.77 -6.26
N PHE A 170 -23.84 -2.80 -6.61
CA PHE A 170 -22.41 -2.90 -6.35
C PHE A 170 -21.77 -1.59 -5.90
N VAL A 171 -20.72 -1.67 -5.08
CA VAL A 171 -19.84 -0.54 -4.74
C VAL A 171 -18.61 -0.56 -5.64
N MET A 172 -18.23 0.59 -6.19
CA MET A 172 -17.00 0.73 -6.95
C MET A 172 -15.86 1.21 -6.06
N MET A 173 -14.71 0.54 -6.15
CA MET A 173 -13.53 0.87 -5.36
C MET A 173 -12.25 0.84 -6.19
N THR A 174 -11.24 1.54 -5.71
CA THR A 174 -9.88 1.54 -6.25
C THR A 174 -8.90 1.19 -5.14
N PHE A 175 -8.10 0.15 -5.39
CA PHE A 175 -6.87 -0.11 -4.65
C PHE A 175 -5.73 0.64 -5.32
N ALA A 176 -5.05 1.52 -4.59
CA ALA A 176 -3.89 2.25 -5.04
C ALA A 176 -2.74 2.08 -4.03
N TYR A 177 -1.62 1.54 -4.48
CA TYR A 177 -0.43 1.34 -3.67
C TYR A 177 0.79 1.94 -4.36
N ASP A 178 1.59 2.65 -3.58
CA ASP A 178 2.89 3.17 -4.00
C ASP A 178 3.91 2.86 -2.91
N SER A 179 4.93 2.05 -3.22
CA SER A 179 5.92 1.61 -2.24
C SER A 179 6.81 2.73 -1.70
N GLU A 180 6.74 3.91 -2.31
CA GLU A 180 7.50 5.10 -1.92
C GLU A 180 6.59 6.23 -1.44
N ALA A 181 5.27 6.03 -1.39
CA ALA A 181 4.39 7.00 -0.73
C ALA A 181 4.67 6.99 0.78
N ASP A 182 4.89 8.18 1.34
CA ASP A 182 5.12 8.42 2.77
C ASP A 182 6.31 7.67 3.38
N SER A 183 7.30 7.31 2.55
CA SER A 183 8.47 6.58 2.99
C SER A 183 9.38 7.48 3.85
N ILE A 184 9.35 7.26 5.17
CA ILE A 184 10.23 7.94 6.13
C ILE A 184 11.60 7.25 6.09
N HIS A 185 12.61 7.99 5.68
CA HIS A 185 14.00 7.52 5.65
C HIS A 185 14.84 8.29 6.65
N ASP A 186 14.99 7.72 7.83
CA ASP A 186 15.96 8.20 8.79
C ASP A 186 17.37 7.99 8.22
N ALA A 187 18.24 8.98 8.44
CA ALA A 187 19.56 9.06 7.82
C ALA A 187 20.44 7.82 8.04
N ASP A 188 20.26 7.14 9.17
CA ASP A 188 21.06 5.99 9.60
C ASP A 188 20.38 4.64 9.35
N THR A 189 19.28 4.62 8.59
CA THR A 189 18.50 3.40 8.31
C THR A 189 18.58 2.99 6.85
N VAL A 190 18.46 1.68 6.60
CA VAL A 190 18.37 1.12 5.24
C VAL A 190 16.93 0.74 4.90
N LYS A 191 16.49 0.89 3.65
CA LYS A 191 15.12 0.53 3.26
C LYS A 191 14.94 -0.98 3.13
N VAL A 192 13.79 -1.50 3.56
CA VAL A 192 13.30 -2.78 3.02
C VAL A 192 12.92 -2.61 1.56
N LYS A 193 12.99 -3.69 0.78
CA LYS A 193 12.51 -3.69 -0.60
C LYS A 193 11.25 -4.55 -0.68
N TYR A 194 10.11 -3.93 -0.99
CA TYR A 194 8.90 -4.70 -1.32
C TYR A 194 9.12 -5.50 -2.60
N THR A 195 8.72 -6.77 -2.58
CA THR A 195 8.93 -7.71 -3.67
C THR A 195 7.64 -8.29 -4.22
N ASP A 196 6.56 -8.28 -3.43
CA ASP A 196 5.25 -8.76 -3.86
C ASP A 196 4.13 -8.11 -3.03
N VAL A 197 2.91 -8.07 -3.59
CA VAL A 197 1.68 -7.81 -2.84
C VAL A 197 0.58 -8.72 -3.35
N LYS A 198 -0.07 -9.42 -2.44
CA LYS A 198 -1.24 -10.24 -2.75
C LYS A 198 -2.42 -9.73 -1.98
N CYS A 199 -3.44 -9.27 -2.71
CA CYS A 199 -4.66 -8.76 -2.11
C CYS A 199 -5.79 -9.76 -2.28
N TYR A 200 -6.68 -9.78 -1.32
CA TYR A 200 -7.79 -10.71 -1.18
C TYR A 200 -9.04 -9.93 -0.78
N VAL A 201 -10.18 -10.39 -1.29
CA VAL A 201 -11.49 -9.82 -1.01
C VAL A 201 -12.37 -10.91 -0.43
N THR A 202 -13.11 -10.58 0.63
CA THR A 202 -14.16 -11.43 1.19
C THR A 202 -15.44 -10.59 1.26
N LEU A 203 -16.54 -11.11 0.73
CA LEU A 203 -17.88 -10.55 0.85
C LEU A 203 -18.78 -11.55 1.59
N ALA A 204 -19.63 -11.06 2.48
CA ALA A 204 -20.59 -11.88 3.19
C ALA A 204 -21.85 -11.07 3.49
N GLU A 205 -22.97 -11.76 3.69
CA GLU A 205 -24.16 -11.13 4.26
C GLU A 205 -23.81 -10.45 5.58
N GLY A 206 -24.33 -9.23 5.78
CA GLY A 206 -24.08 -8.41 6.96
C GLY A 206 -24.42 -9.15 8.25
N GLY A 207 -23.49 -9.12 9.20
CA GLY A 207 -23.70 -9.73 10.50
C GLY A 207 -22.43 -10.28 11.15
N PRO A 208 -22.42 -10.33 12.49
CA PRO A 208 -21.22 -10.70 13.23
C PRO A 208 -20.76 -12.12 12.88
N GLY A 209 -19.50 -12.22 12.44
CA GLY A 209 -18.83 -13.50 12.16
C GLY A 209 -19.16 -14.13 10.80
N ASN A 210 -19.97 -13.49 9.95
CA ASN A 210 -20.29 -14.04 8.63
C ASN A 210 -19.09 -14.04 7.68
N LEU A 211 -18.25 -12.99 7.71
CA LEU A 211 -16.98 -12.93 6.98
C LEU A 211 -16.03 -14.11 7.26
N ALA A 212 -16.12 -14.75 8.44
CA ALA A 212 -15.26 -15.90 8.78
C ALA A 212 -15.75 -17.22 8.17
N LYS A 213 -16.97 -17.25 7.63
CA LYS A 213 -17.60 -18.42 7.01
C LYS A 213 -17.47 -18.42 5.47
N VAL A 214 -16.93 -17.35 4.90
CA VAL A 214 -16.76 -17.17 3.46
C VAL A 214 -15.28 -17.29 3.10
N THR A 215 -15.00 -18.04 2.05
CA THR A 215 -13.65 -18.13 1.47
C THR A 215 -13.32 -16.85 0.71
N GLU A 216 -12.13 -16.29 0.91
CA GLU A 216 -11.68 -15.10 0.18
C GLU A 216 -11.26 -15.42 -1.27
N ALA A 217 -11.35 -14.41 -2.15
CA ALA A 217 -10.84 -14.46 -3.52
C ALA A 217 -9.61 -13.56 -3.68
N GLU A 218 -8.63 -14.00 -4.46
CA GLU A 218 -7.46 -13.17 -4.80
C GLU A 218 -7.85 -12.07 -5.82
N LEU A 219 -7.45 -10.84 -5.53
CA LEU A 219 -7.52 -9.71 -6.46
C LEU A 219 -6.35 -9.82 -7.44
N PRO A 220 -6.61 -9.97 -8.76
CA PRO A 220 -5.55 -10.08 -9.74
C PRO A 220 -4.81 -8.74 -9.87
N LEU A 221 -3.65 -8.64 -9.22
CA LEU A 221 -2.75 -7.50 -9.30
C LEU A 221 -1.61 -7.81 -10.26
N THR A 222 -1.30 -6.84 -11.12
CA THR A 222 -0.11 -6.92 -11.97
C THR A 222 1.01 -6.22 -11.24
N TRP A 223 2.02 -6.98 -10.80
CA TRP A 223 3.21 -6.41 -10.18
C TRP A 223 4.11 -5.78 -11.25
N PRO A 224 4.34 -4.45 -11.23
CA PRO A 224 5.17 -3.81 -12.23
C PRO A 224 6.64 -4.13 -11.99
N SER A 225 7.34 -4.63 -13.01
CA SER A 225 8.80 -4.76 -12.99
C SER A 225 9.44 -3.43 -13.38
N THR A 226 9.61 -2.52 -12.43
CA THR A 226 10.34 -1.26 -12.67
C THR A 226 11.82 -1.41 -12.33
N ALA A 227 12.69 -0.85 -13.16
CA ALA A 227 14.13 -0.83 -12.90
C ALA A 227 14.51 0.01 -11.67
N SER A 228 13.66 0.99 -11.30
CA SER A 228 13.82 1.84 -10.12
C SER A 228 13.50 1.13 -8.81
N GLY A 229 12.81 -0.03 -8.85
CA GLY A 229 12.35 -0.73 -7.66
C GLY A 229 11.15 -0.09 -6.95
N ARG A 230 10.66 1.08 -7.41
CA ARG A 230 9.39 1.69 -6.95
C ARG A 230 8.22 0.94 -7.57
N ILE A 231 7.30 0.49 -6.73
CA ILE A 231 6.08 -0.19 -7.15
C ILE A 231 4.93 0.79 -7.09
N GLN A 232 4.17 0.87 -8.18
CA GLN A 232 2.94 1.64 -8.26
C GLN A 232 1.86 0.76 -8.86
N ILE A 233 0.82 0.49 -8.08
CA ILE A 233 -0.31 -0.35 -8.45
C ILE A 233 -1.56 0.51 -8.33
N SER A 234 -2.40 0.47 -9.34
CA SER A 234 -3.75 1.02 -9.28
C SER A 234 -4.70 0.03 -9.92
N LYS A 235 -5.73 -0.38 -9.18
CA LYS A 235 -6.68 -1.38 -9.62
C LYS A 235 -8.09 -1.01 -9.18
N GLN A 236 -8.98 -0.83 -10.15
CA GLN A 236 -10.40 -0.63 -9.91
C GLN A 236 -11.14 -1.96 -9.91
N LEU A 237 -12.14 -2.07 -9.03
CA LEU A 237 -12.97 -3.23 -8.83
C LEU A 237 -14.39 -2.84 -8.42
N ALA A 238 -15.32 -3.76 -8.59
CA ALA A 238 -16.69 -3.68 -8.10
C ALA A 238 -16.95 -4.80 -7.10
N LEU A 239 -17.71 -4.47 -6.05
CA LEU A 239 -18.10 -5.38 -4.98
C LEU A 239 -19.63 -5.47 -4.98
N GLU A 240 -20.18 -6.60 -5.41
CA GLU A 240 -21.63 -6.81 -5.43
C GLU A 240 -22.18 -7.00 -4.00
N LEU A 241 -23.36 -6.44 -3.75
CA LEU A 241 -24.15 -6.71 -2.57
C LEU A 241 -24.52 -8.20 -2.56
N VAL A 242 -24.34 -8.85 -1.42
CA VAL A 242 -24.81 -10.21 -1.21
C VAL A 242 -26.34 -10.19 -1.20
N HIS A 243 -26.94 -10.75 -2.23
CA HIS A 243 -28.38 -10.78 -2.40
C HIS A 243 -28.96 -12.00 -1.66
N ASP A 244 -29.44 -11.78 -0.43
CA ASP A 244 -30.42 -12.69 0.20
C ASP A 244 -31.80 -12.00 0.14
N PRO A 245 -32.77 -12.55 -0.62
CA PRO A 245 -34.09 -11.94 -0.80
C PRO A 245 -34.93 -11.86 0.49
N THR A 246 -34.44 -12.42 1.61
CA THR A 246 -35.16 -12.44 2.88
C THR A 246 -34.46 -11.72 4.04
N THR A 247 -33.14 -11.45 3.99
CA THR A 247 -32.38 -11.06 5.19
C THR A 247 -31.24 -10.05 5.03
N ALA A 248 -30.68 -9.81 3.84
CA ALA A 248 -29.46 -9.02 3.71
C ALA A 248 -29.72 -7.51 3.53
N GLU A 249 -29.86 -6.75 4.63
CA GLU A 249 -29.91 -5.28 4.59
C GLU A 249 -28.54 -4.65 4.24
N THR A 250 -27.46 -5.37 4.54
CA THR A 250 -26.08 -4.92 4.33
C THR A 250 -25.19 -6.09 3.90
N THR A 251 -24.03 -5.77 3.33
CA THR A 251 -22.97 -6.72 3.00
C THR A 251 -21.69 -6.33 3.72
N ASP A 252 -21.15 -7.25 4.50
CA ASP A 252 -19.85 -7.07 5.14
C ASP A 252 -18.75 -7.43 4.14
N VAL A 253 -17.77 -6.55 4.04
CA VAL A 253 -16.61 -6.71 3.17
C VAL A 253 -15.33 -6.70 4.01
N LYS A 254 -14.38 -7.55 3.65
CA LYS A 254 -13.02 -7.50 4.16
C LYS A 254 -12.05 -7.54 2.98
N VAL A 255 -11.26 -6.49 2.85
CA VAL A 255 -10.08 -6.50 1.99
C VAL A 255 -8.85 -6.79 2.82
N ARG A 256 -7.97 -7.66 2.33
CA ARG A 256 -6.74 -8.06 3.01
C ARG A 256 -5.60 -8.05 2.00
N CYS A 257 -4.44 -7.52 2.35
CA CYS A 257 -3.26 -7.64 1.50
C CYS A 257 -2.06 -8.14 2.31
N ASP A 258 -1.30 -9.06 1.73
CA ASP A 258 -0.02 -9.50 2.25
C ASP A 258 1.09 -8.77 1.48
N PHE A 259 1.80 -7.89 2.18
CA PHE A 259 2.94 -7.18 1.61
C PHE A 259 4.23 -7.96 1.90
N THR A 260 4.83 -8.52 0.86
CA THR A 260 6.10 -9.24 0.97
C THR A 260 7.25 -8.27 0.79
N PHE A 261 8.18 -8.25 1.73
CA PHE A 261 9.39 -7.45 1.63
C PHE A 261 10.64 -8.25 1.95
N LYS A 262 11.77 -7.76 1.44
CA LYS A 262 13.10 -8.32 1.63
C LYS A 262 13.96 -7.34 2.40
N TYR A 263 14.66 -7.84 3.42
CA TYR A 263 15.59 -7.01 4.18
C TYR A 263 16.80 -6.63 3.33
N PHE A 264 17.21 -5.36 3.38
CA PHE A 264 18.42 -4.88 2.69
C PHE A 264 19.64 -5.74 3.02
N GLY A 265 20.29 -6.25 1.98
CA GLY A 265 21.51 -7.04 2.09
C GLY A 265 21.32 -8.49 2.54
N SER A 266 20.09 -8.91 2.83
CA SER A 266 19.74 -10.28 3.22
C SER A 266 18.89 -10.95 2.13
N GLU A 267 18.92 -12.29 2.05
CA GLU A 267 17.95 -13.08 1.27
C GLU A 267 16.63 -13.33 2.01
N GLU A 268 16.57 -12.94 3.29
CA GLU A 268 15.40 -13.10 4.13
C GLU A 268 14.24 -12.20 3.68
N THR A 269 13.08 -12.82 3.54
CA THR A 269 11.81 -12.17 3.23
C THR A 269 10.84 -12.33 4.37
N ASP A 270 10.01 -11.31 4.57
CA ASP A 270 8.96 -11.29 5.58
C ASP A 270 7.67 -10.74 4.98
N ASN A 271 6.55 -10.99 5.65
CA ASN A 271 5.21 -10.63 5.20
C ASN A 271 4.51 -9.76 6.24
N GLU A 272 3.95 -8.64 5.79
CA GLU A 272 3.10 -7.77 6.59
C GLU A 272 1.63 -7.93 6.14
N PRO A 273 0.80 -8.76 6.82
CA PRO A 273 -0.60 -8.94 6.49
C PRO A 273 -1.45 -7.80 7.06
N CYS A 274 -2.12 -7.05 6.18
CA CYS A 274 -2.99 -5.94 6.54
C CYS A 274 -4.43 -6.23 6.13
N ALA A 275 -5.40 -5.91 6.98
CA ALA A 275 -6.81 -6.10 6.69
C ALA A 275 -7.64 -4.87 7.04
N TYR A 276 -8.65 -4.60 6.24
CA TYR A 276 -9.59 -3.50 6.41
C TYR A 276 -11.02 -4.01 6.16
N PRO A 277 -11.79 -4.24 7.24
CA PRO A 277 -13.21 -4.54 7.13
C PRO A 277 -14.04 -3.25 7.01
N PHE A 278 -15.10 -3.31 6.23
CA PHE A 278 -16.11 -2.26 6.10
C PHE A 278 -17.43 -2.90 5.64
N THR A 279 -18.50 -2.12 5.65
CA THR A 279 -19.84 -2.62 5.27
C THR A 279 -20.38 -1.76 4.13
N ILE A 280 -21.05 -2.40 3.19
CA ILE A 280 -21.68 -1.78 2.03
C ILE A 280 -23.19 -2.01 2.06
N LYS A 281 -23.99 -1.10 1.50
CA LYS A 281 -25.45 -1.24 1.39
C LYS A 281 -25.99 -0.53 0.17
N ASP A 282 -27.20 -0.90 -0.24
CA ASP A 282 -27.99 -0.06 -1.12
C ASP A 282 -28.47 1.17 -0.32
N CYS A 283 -28.16 2.36 -0.85
CA CYS A 283 -28.50 3.63 -0.23
C CYS A 283 -29.65 4.34 -0.93
N ASP A 284 -30.10 3.81 -2.06
CA ASP A 284 -31.24 4.35 -2.77
C ASP A 284 -32.52 3.88 -2.07
N ALA A 285 -33.51 4.77 -2.00
CA ALA A 285 -34.83 4.36 -1.52
C ALA A 285 -35.37 3.31 -2.49
N PRO A 286 -35.99 2.21 -2.03
CA PRO A 286 -36.50 1.18 -2.91
C PRO A 286 -37.55 1.77 -3.86
N GLU A 287 -37.21 1.94 -5.13
CA GLU A 287 -38.16 2.31 -6.17
C GLU A 287 -38.91 1.05 -6.63
N LEU A 288 -40.11 0.85 -6.07
CA LEU A 288 -41.08 -0.11 -6.59
C LEU A 288 -41.76 0.48 -7.84
N GLU A 289 -41.06 0.50 -8.97
CA GLU A 289 -41.67 0.80 -10.28
C GLU A 289 -41.86 -0.51 -11.06
N THR A 290 -42.96 -1.19 -10.73
CA THR A 290 -43.45 -2.36 -11.47
C THR A 290 -44.19 -1.92 -12.73
N THR A 291 -43.50 -1.65 -13.85
CA THR A 291 -44.13 -1.68 -15.19
C THR A 291 -43.18 -2.11 -16.32
N SER A 292 -43.16 -3.42 -16.58
CA SER A 292 -43.08 -4.19 -17.85
C SER A 292 -42.57 -3.51 -19.16
N PRO A 293 -41.86 -4.23 -20.06
CA PRO A 293 -41.72 -5.68 -20.15
C PRO A 293 -40.42 -6.21 -19.56
N ALA A 294 -40.40 -7.52 -19.34
CA ALA A 294 -39.23 -8.30 -18.97
C ALA A 294 -38.12 -8.12 -20.02
N VAL A 295 -37.36 -7.03 -19.91
CA VAL A 295 -36.10 -6.82 -20.65
C VAL A 295 -35.01 -7.59 -19.92
N CYS A 296 -35.28 -8.89 -19.72
CA CYS A 296 -34.51 -9.85 -18.92
C CYS A 296 -34.94 -9.84 -17.44
N GLU A 297 -35.11 -11.03 -16.87
CA GLU A 297 -35.40 -11.15 -15.44
C GLU A 297 -34.22 -10.53 -14.67
N LEU A 298 -34.53 -9.65 -13.71
CA LEU A 298 -33.57 -9.21 -12.69
C LEU A 298 -33.00 -10.47 -12.03
N GLY A 299 -31.67 -10.62 -12.01
CA GLY A 299 -31.02 -11.83 -11.51
C GLY A 299 -31.12 -13.04 -12.44
N SER A 300 -30.74 -12.89 -13.72
CA SER A 300 -30.77 -14.00 -14.68
C SER A 300 -30.03 -15.24 -14.12
N PRO A 301 -30.65 -16.43 -14.12
CA PRO A 301 -30.01 -17.68 -13.68
C PRO A 301 -28.83 -18.12 -14.57
N THR A 302 -28.56 -17.41 -15.66
CA THR A 302 -27.49 -17.70 -16.62
C THR A 302 -26.15 -17.03 -16.28
N GLY A 303 -26.10 -16.18 -15.25
CA GLY A 303 -24.87 -15.48 -14.84
C GLY A 303 -24.54 -14.25 -15.69
N VAL A 304 -25.40 -13.93 -16.67
CA VAL A 304 -25.26 -12.73 -17.52
C VAL A 304 -25.89 -11.51 -16.82
N PRO A 305 -25.18 -10.38 -16.73
CA PRO A 305 -25.64 -9.19 -16.01
C PRO A 305 -26.99 -8.64 -16.51
N GLY A 306 -27.88 -8.36 -15.56
CA GLY A 306 -29.17 -7.70 -15.76
C GLY A 306 -29.08 -6.17 -15.84
N PRO A 307 -30.22 -5.46 -15.99
CA PRO A 307 -30.25 -4.00 -15.94
C PRO A 307 -29.56 -3.46 -14.69
N PHE A 308 -28.69 -2.47 -14.87
CA PHE A 308 -27.91 -1.80 -13.83
C PHE A 308 -26.92 -2.66 -13.02
N GLU A 309 -26.73 -3.92 -13.38
CA GLU A 309 -25.67 -4.77 -12.82
C GLU A 309 -24.31 -4.48 -13.50
N ALA A 310 -23.22 -4.80 -12.79
CA ALA A 310 -21.87 -4.67 -13.34
C ALA A 310 -21.61 -5.72 -14.45
N CYS A 311 -21.05 -5.28 -15.57
CA CYS A 311 -20.90 -6.10 -16.78
C CYS A 311 -19.49 -6.18 -17.35
N SER A 312 -18.54 -5.46 -16.77
CA SER A 312 -17.12 -5.52 -17.14
C SER A 312 -16.23 -5.06 -16.00
N GLY A 313 -14.95 -5.41 -16.07
CA GLY A 313 -13.94 -5.10 -15.06
C GLY A 313 -13.73 -6.22 -14.04
N ASN A 314 -13.22 -5.87 -12.86
CA ASN A 314 -12.96 -6.83 -11.77
C ASN A 314 -14.12 -6.80 -10.80
N ILE A 315 -15.11 -7.67 -11.03
CA ILE A 315 -16.34 -7.73 -10.22
C ILE A 315 -16.22 -8.92 -9.28
N PHE A 316 -16.47 -8.71 -7.99
CA PHE A 316 -16.47 -9.75 -6.97
C PHE A 316 -17.87 -9.93 -6.39
N THR A 317 -18.26 -11.19 -6.26
CA THR A 317 -19.57 -11.62 -5.77
C THR A 317 -19.43 -12.80 -4.82
N THR A 318 -20.52 -13.19 -4.15
CA THR A 318 -20.55 -14.35 -3.27
C THR A 318 -21.37 -15.47 -3.88
N VAL A 319 -20.81 -16.68 -3.92
CA VAL A 319 -21.48 -17.86 -4.47
C VAL A 319 -21.48 -19.02 -3.48
N ASN A 320 -22.41 -19.97 -3.69
CA ASN A 320 -22.44 -21.24 -2.99
C ASN A 320 -21.36 -22.17 -3.51
N GLY A 321 -20.27 -22.32 -2.76
CA GLY A 321 -19.24 -23.33 -3.02
C GLY A 321 -19.68 -24.74 -2.61
N ALA A 322 -18.80 -25.72 -2.87
CA ALA A 322 -19.08 -27.14 -2.59
C ALA A 322 -19.29 -27.46 -1.10
N SER A 323 -18.63 -26.73 -0.20
CA SER A 323 -18.68 -26.97 1.26
C SER A 323 -18.97 -25.71 2.09
N GLN A 324 -18.81 -24.53 1.52
CA GLN A 324 -19.04 -23.24 2.17
C GLN A 324 -19.23 -22.15 1.12
N LEU A 325 -19.72 -20.99 1.55
CA LEU A 325 -19.76 -19.80 0.72
C LEU A 325 -18.34 -19.38 0.32
N LEU A 326 -18.19 -18.87 -0.89
CA LEU A 326 -16.93 -18.29 -1.33
C LEU A 326 -17.19 -17.00 -2.09
N THR A 327 -16.28 -16.05 -1.91
CA THR A 327 -16.14 -14.93 -2.82
C THR A 327 -15.46 -15.42 -4.08
N GLU A 328 -15.94 -14.97 -5.23
CA GLU A 328 -15.27 -15.19 -6.51
C GLU A 328 -15.32 -13.95 -7.40
N ARG A 329 -14.45 -13.95 -8.41
CA ARG A 329 -14.51 -12.96 -9.47
C ARG A 329 -15.55 -13.40 -10.50
N LYS A 330 -16.61 -12.61 -10.69
CA LYS A 330 -17.70 -12.87 -11.64
C LYS A 330 -17.12 -12.94 -13.07
N PRO A 331 -17.41 -14.01 -13.85
CA PRO A 331 -16.98 -14.11 -15.23
C PRO A 331 -17.87 -13.24 -16.12
N VAL A 332 -17.43 -12.02 -16.40
CA VAL A 332 -18.13 -11.08 -17.29
C VAL A 332 -17.38 -10.87 -18.61
N ASN A 333 -18.13 -10.58 -19.67
CA ASN A 333 -17.63 -10.51 -21.05
C ASN A 333 -18.14 -9.28 -21.84
N ASP A 334 -18.43 -8.16 -21.14
CA ASP A 334 -19.01 -6.94 -21.72
C ASP A 334 -20.41 -7.12 -22.34
N GLU A 335 -21.10 -8.23 -22.05
CA GLU A 335 -22.47 -8.48 -22.51
C GLU A 335 -23.48 -8.19 -21.40
N CYS A 336 -24.66 -7.70 -21.82
CA CYS A 336 -25.79 -7.40 -20.96
C CYS A 336 -27.00 -8.15 -21.48
N CYS A 337 -27.53 -9.05 -20.66
CA CYS A 337 -28.56 -10.01 -21.02
C CYS A 337 -28.35 -10.81 -22.33
N GLU A 338 -28.42 -12.14 -22.22
CA GLU A 338 -28.20 -13.10 -23.32
C GLU A 338 -29.11 -12.99 -24.55
N SER A 339 -30.14 -12.13 -24.55
CA SER A 339 -31.16 -12.09 -25.62
C SER A 339 -31.71 -10.70 -25.97
N SER A 340 -31.16 -9.62 -25.40
CA SER A 340 -31.71 -8.28 -25.57
C SER A 340 -30.69 -7.30 -26.13
N THR A 341 -31.02 -6.63 -27.24
CA THR A 341 -30.26 -5.45 -27.72
C THR A 341 -30.63 -4.17 -26.98
N ALA A 342 -31.56 -4.25 -26.02
CA ALA A 342 -32.07 -3.11 -25.29
C ALA A 342 -31.18 -2.70 -24.11
N LEU A 343 -30.15 -3.47 -23.78
CA LEU A 343 -29.12 -3.10 -22.81
C LEU A 343 -27.75 -3.03 -23.49
N SER A 344 -26.91 -2.13 -23.01
CA SER A 344 -25.52 -1.99 -23.45
C SER A 344 -24.60 -1.88 -22.24
N CYS A 345 -23.41 -2.48 -22.32
CA CYS A 345 -22.42 -2.42 -21.25
C CYS A 345 -21.60 -1.12 -21.39
N VAL A 346 -21.93 -0.12 -20.56
CA VAL A 346 -21.42 1.24 -20.65
C VAL A 346 -20.42 1.55 -19.53
N SER A 347 -19.34 2.26 -19.87
CA SER A 347 -18.36 2.74 -18.89
C SER A 347 -18.94 3.80 -17.97
N LEU A 348 -18.66 3.67 -16.68
CA LEU A 348 -19.01 4.68 -15.68
C LEU A 348 -18.06 5.89 -15.79
N THR A 349 -18.51 7.06 -15.33
CA THR A 349 -17.73 8.31 -15.50
C THR A 349 -16.44 8.28 -14.67
N GLU A 350 -16.49 7.67 -13.49
CA GLU A 350 -15.39 7.52 -12.54
C GLU A 350 -14.54 6.27 -12.82
N SER A 351 -14.88 5.54 -13.89
CA SER A 351 -14.22 4.29 -14.28
C SER A 351 -13.05 4.52 -15.23
N ALA A 352 -12.03 3.68 -15.13
CA ALA A 352 -10.89 3.72 -16.05
C ALA A 352 -11.31 3.25 -17.46
N SER A 353 -10.84 3.93 -18.51
CA SER A 353 -11.32 3.74 -19.89
C SER A 353 -11.17 2.32 -20.45
N ASP A 354 -10.08 1.63 -20.12
CA ASP A 354 -9.68 0.39 -20.82
C ASP A 354 -9.79 -0.88 -19.95
N SER A 355 -9.98 -0.73 -18.63
CA SER A 355 -10.05 -1.88 -17.68
C SER A 355 -10.91 -1.62 -16.45
N GLY A 356 -11.62 -0.50 -16.43
CA GLY A 356 -12.49 -0.12 -15.34
C GLY A 356 -13.82 -0.88 -15.34
N VAL A 357 -14.60 -0.63 -14.29
CA VAL A 357 -15.93 -1.21 -14.11
C VAL A 357 -16.92 -0.59 -15.10
N LYS A 358 -17.78 -1.42 -15.70
CA LYS A 358 -18.89 -0.99 -16.56
C LYS A 358 -20.22 -1.52 -16.02
N ARG A 359 -21.32 -0.91 -16.44
CA ARG A 359 -22.69 -1.25 -16.03
C ARG A 359 -23.61 -1.43 -17.23
N CYS A 360 -24.58 -2.34 -17.10
CA CYS A 360 -25.65 -2.49 -18.07
C CYS A 360 -26.65 -1.33 -18.00
N GLU A 361 -26.71 -0.54 -19.07
CA GLU A 361 -27.66 0.57 -19.21
C GLU A 361 -28.67 0.28 -20.32
N PRO A 362 -29.92 0.75 -20.19
CA PRO A 362 -30.84 0.81 -21.31
C PRO A 362 -30.19 1.49 -22.52
N SER A 363 -30.14 0.78 -23.64
CA SER A 363 -29.72 1.30 -24.93
C SER A 363 -30.67 2.43 -25.32
N THR A 364 -30.33 3.68 -25.01
CA THR A 364 -31.06 4.82 -25.58
C THR A 364 -30.95 4.72 -27.10
N PRO A 365 -32.07 4.67 -27.84
CA PRO A 365 -32.02 4.86 -29.29
C PRO A 365 -31.30 6.19 -29.54
N GLY A 366 -30.38 6.21 -30.52
CA GLY A 366 -29.54 7.36 -30.81
C GLY A 366 -30.32 8.69 -30.92
N PRO A 367 -29.63 9.83 -30.81
CA PRO A 367 -30.26 11.12 -30.57
C PRO A 367 -31.25 11.47 -31.68
N LEU A 368 -32.53 11.65 -31.34
CA LEU A 368 -33.29 12.70 -31.99
C LEU A 368 -32.73 14.02 -31.43
N PRO A 369 -32.16 14.90 -32.27
CA PRO A 369 -31.63 16.16 -31.79
C PRO A 369 -32.79 17.02 -31.27
N GLY A 370 -32.78 17.27 -29.96
CA GLY A 370 -33.66 18.23 -29.30
C GLY A 370 -34.89 17.63 -28.64
N GLN A 371 -34.71 16.99 -27.48
CA GLN A 371 -35.66 17.00 -26.36
C GLN A 371 -35.02 16.32 -25.13
N MET A 372 -34.08 17.02 -24.51
CA MET A 372 -33.83 16.82 -23.07
C MET A 372 -34.55 17.95 -22.35
N MET A 373 -35.61 17.57 -21.64
CA MET A 373 -36.32 18.25 -20.53
C MET A 373 -37.82 17.98 -20.66
N ALA A 374 -38.28 16.83 -20.17
CA ALA A 374 -39.60 16.60 -19.58
C ALA A 374 -39.79 15.10 -19.33
N MET A 375 -39.17 14.56 -18.29
CA MET A 375 -39.89 13.55 -17.50
C MET A 375 -40.60 14.33 -16.40
N GLU A 376 -41.92 14.28 -16.48
CA GLU A 376 -42.88 15.10 -15.77
C GLU A 376 -42.79 14.89 -14.25
N LEU A 377 -42.63 15.99 -13.50
CA LEU A 377 -43.26 16.12 -12.19
C LEU A 377 -44.77 16.08 -12.41
N ARG A 378 -45.40 14.90 -12.25
CA ARG A 378 -46.84 14.82 -12.06
C ARG A 378 -47.15 15.09 -10.61
N VAL A 379 -47.49 16.34 -10.32
CA VAL A 379 -48.28 16.71 -9.16
C VAL A 379 -49.73 16.53 -9.58
N ASP A 380 -50.37 15.45 -9.14
CA ASP A 380 -51.82 15.34 -9.16
C ASP A 380 -52.36 16.29 -8.07
N ASP A 381 -53.01 17.37 -8.51
CA ASP A 381 -53.92 18.14 -7.67
C ASP A 381 -55.30 18.05 -8.33
N GLU A 382 -56.22 17.38 -7.65
CA GLU A 382 -57.64 17.34 -8.00
C GLU A 382 -58.22 18.75 -7.84
N ASP A 383 -58.72 19.40 -8.90
CA ASP A 383 -60.12 19.83 -8.99
C ASP A 383 -60.43 20.76 -10.19
N VAL A 384 -61.59 20.48 -10.80
CA VAL A 384 -62.53 21.39 -11.50
C VAL A 384 -62.04 22.24 -12.69
N GLY A 385 -62.63 21.92 -13.86
CA GLY A 385 -63.23 22.96 -14.71
C GLY A 385 -62.90 22.92 -16.20
N GLU A 386 -63.91 22.59 -17.01
CA GLU A 386 -63.90 22.61 -18.47
C GLU A 386 -63.37 23.93 -19.07
N THR A 387 -62.50 23.87 -20.09
CA THR A 387 -62.68 24.69 -21.31
C THR A 387 -61.87 24.17 -22.51
N LYS A 388 -62.58 23.96 -23.62
CA LYS A 388 -62.05 23.82 -24.97
C LYS A 388 -61.27 25.07 -25.40
N LEU A 389 -60.14 24.92 -26.08
CA LEU A 389 -59.90 25.59 -27.36
C LEU A 389 -58.75 24.96 -28.16
N ALA A 390 -58.94 24.93 -29.47
CA ALA A 390 -58.09 24.31 -30.47
C ALA A 390 -56.97 25.25 -30.99
N THR A 391 -56.22 24.70 -31.95
CA THR A 391 -55.50 25.34 -33.07
C THR A 391 -54.06 25.87 -32.87
N SER A 392 -53.13 25.07 -33.42
CA SER A 392 -52.15 25.42 -34.47
C SER A 392 -51.33 26.71 -34.36
N ALA A 393 -49.99 26.56 -34.37
CA ALA A 393 -49.12 27.31 -35.28
C ALA A 393 -47.72 26.66 -35.35
N SER A 394 -47.26 26.45 -36.58
CA SER A 394 -45.89 26.09 -36.97
C SER A 394 -45.12 27.40 -37.37
N PRO A 395 -43.88 27.38 -37.92
CA PRO A 395 -42.74 28.08 -37.34
C PRO A 395 -42.20 29.26 -38.19
N SER A 396 -41.36 30.11 -37.59
CA SER A 396 -40.49 31.07 -38.28
C SER A 396 -39.18 31.14 -37.49
N ALA A 397 -38.08 30.54 -37.95
CA ALA A 397 -37.14 30.99 -38.98
C ALA A 397 -36.17 32.10 -38.52
N VAL A 398 -34.93 32.00 -39.02
CA VAL A 398 -33.82 32.98 -39.05
C VAL A 398 -32.75 32.74 -37.97
N GLU A 399 -31.69 31.96 -38.27
CA GLU A 399 -30.34 32.38 -38.77
C GLU A 399 -29.44 32.91 -37.61
N LEU A 400 -28.13 32.80 -37.53
CA LEU A 400 -27.02 32.45 -38.42
C LEU A 400 -25.77 32.23 -37.51
N LEU A 401 -24.87 31.31 -37.88
CA LEU A 401 -23.41 31.47 -37.95
C LEU A 401 -22.65 30.19 -37.56
N ALA A 402 -21.94 29.70 -38.57
CA ALA A 402 -20.97 28.62 -38.51
C ALA A 402 -19.56 29.15 -38.25
N ALA A 403 -18.68 28.19 -37.91
CA ALA A 403 -17.21 28.19 -37.99
C ALA A 403 -16.44 28.71 -36.76
N THR A 404 -15.65 27.84 -36.13
CA THR A 404 -14.24 27.61 -36.49
C THR A 404 -13.58 26.54 -35.61
N ALA A 405 -12.48 26.00 -36.12
CA ALA A 405 -11.77 24.80 -35.70
C ALA A 405 -10.78 24.99 -34.52
N LEU A 406 -10.49 23.85 -33.87
CA LEU A 406 -9.35 23.45 -33.05
C LEU A 406 -8.16 24.43 -32.90
N VAL A 407 -7.79 24.73 -31.64
CA VAL A 407 -6.39 24.86 -31.19
C VAL A 407 -6.29 24.39 -29.73
N ALA A 408 -5.36 23.47 -29.47
CA ALA A 408 -4.92 23.05 -28.15
C ALA A 408 -3.88 24.02 -27.59
N ILE A 409 -3.97 24.43 -26.31
CA ILE A 409 -2.81 24.83 -25.47
C ILE A 409 -3.07 24.45 -24.01
N ALA A 410 -2.00 23.97 -23.38
CA ALA A 410 -1.85 23.56 -21.99
C ALA A 410 -1.99 24.69 -20.94
N ALA A 411 -2.36 24.25 -19.73
CA ALA A 411 -2.06 24.78 -18.40
C ALA A 411 -2.36 26.26 -18.05
N LEU A 412 -3.21 26.46 -17.04
CA LEU A 412 -3.08 27.58 -16.09
C LEU A 412 -3.76 27.23 -14.75
N PHE A 413 -2.92 26.90 -13.76
CA PHE A 413 -3.19 27.06 -12.34
C PHE A 413 -3.26 28.56 -12.00
N VAL A 414 -4.37 29.05 -11.44
CA VAL A 414 -4.39 30.18 -10.48
C VAL A 414 -5.59 30.07 -9.53
N VAL A 415 -5.27 29.75 -8.27
CA VAL A 415 -5.72 30.38 -7.01
C VAL A 415 -7.08 31.09 -6.98
N LYS A 416 -7.96 30.64 -6.08
CA LYS A 416 -8.78 31.55 -5.27
C LYS A 416 -8.64 31.24 -3.78
N GLN A 417 -7.90 32.11 -3.12
CA GLN A 417 -7.71 32.17 -1.69
C GLN A 417 -8.72 33.19 -1.11
N ARG A 418 -9.19 32.93 0.11
CA ARG A 418 -9.52 33.86 1.21
C ARG A 418 -10.97 34.01 1.70
N VAL A 419 -11.10 33.56 2.96
CA VAL A 419 -11.57 34.28 4.16
C VAL A 419 -13.09 34.32 4.39
N THR A 420 -13.52 33.53 5.38
CA THR A 420 -13.99 34.10 6.66
C THR A 420 -13.40 33.28 7.80
N GLY A 421 -12.74 33.97 8.73
CA GLY A 421 -12.24 33.42 9.98
C GLY A 421 -13.12 33.85 11.15
N ALA A 422 -12.69 33.41 12.34
CA ALA A 422 -13.19 33.75 13.66
C ALA A 422 -14.43 32.96 14.12
N GLU A 423 -14.19 31.77 14.69
CA GLU A 423 -14.93 31.23 15.85
C GLU A 423 -14.30 29.89 16.32
N ARG A 424 -13.05 29.90 16.80
CA ARG A 424 -12.56 28.79 17.66
C ARG A 424 -11.44 29.17 18.63
N LEU A 425 -11.46 30.41 19.12
CA LEU A 425 -10.66 30.90 20.24
C LEU A 425 -11.52 31.83 21.09
N ALA A 426 -12.56 31.26 21.72
CA ALA A 426 -13.29 31.80 22.87
C ALA A 426 -14.34 30.78 23.34
N ARG A 427 -13.90 29.70 23.96
CA ARG A 427 -14.73 28.97 24.96
C ARG A 427 -13.81 28.21 25.91
N GLU A 428 -13.01 28.99 26.60
CA GLU A 428 -12.49 28.62 27.91
C GLU A 428 -13.35 29.39 28.91
N THR A 429 -14.38 28.73 29.45
CA THR A 429 -15.13 29.00 30.68
C THR A 429 -16.41 28.17 30.61
N ASP A 430 -16.37 26.97 31.19
CA ASP A 430 -17.42 26.42 32.07
C ASP A 430 -17.01 25.00 32.50
N ASP A 431 -15.87 24.90 33.18
CA ASP A 431 -15.72 23.92 34.25
C ASP A 431 -16.41 24.54 35.47
N VAL A 432 -17.61 24.07 35.81
CA VAL A 432 -18.18 23.88 37.15
C VAL A 432 -19.65 23.48 36.93
N TYR A 433 -19.91 22.18 36.88
CA TYR A 433 -21.13 21.63 37.46
C TYR A 433 -20.75 20.48 38.37
N VAL A 434 -20.70 20.84 39.66
CA VAL A 434 -20.71 19.91 40.79
C VAL A 434 -22.06 19.19 40.78
N THR A 435 -22.01 17.87 40.85
CA THR A 435 -23.15 17.01 41.16
C THR A 435 -23.61 17.25 42.59
N LEU A 436 -24.83 17.75 42.79
CA LEU A 436 -25.54 17.66 44.07
C LEU A 436 -27.05 17.60 43.84
N LEU A 437 -27.59 16.39 43.95
CA LEU A 437 -28.87 15.99 44.55
C LEU A 437 -28.88 14.44 44.47
N ASP A 438 -29.37 13.65 45.42
CA ASP A 438 -30.26 13.94 46.55
C ASP A 438 -31.19 15.12 46.39
#